data_AF-W7DJM3-F1
#
_entry.id   AF-W7DJM3-F1
#
_cell.length_a   1.000
_cell.length_b   1.000
_cell.length_c   1.000
_cell.angle_alpha   90.00
_cell.angle_beta   90.00
_cell.angle_gamma   90.00
#
_symmetry.space_group_name_H-M   'P 1'
#
loop_
_entity.id
_entity.type
_entity.pdbx_description
1 polymer ?
#
loop_
_entity_poly.entity_id
_entity_poly.type
_entity_poly.pdbx_seq_one_letter_code
_entity_poly.pdbx_strand_id
1 'polypeptide(L)'
;MTNTAKTAIAYQYQPTTFKITRKDKVIQAIAQPTKGRADSKIKVYGKVYTLKEINIHTPSEHRLDGNKYDVELQLKHKSADNKNFIISIFVKQGEKNQAVGDLTTVVSKLENGKTAMMKSAISTLGLIPENGDMYRYEGSFTTPATTEGVSWLIYQTPVTMSKQQIQDLQKNLNNNNRPIQKLNNRTIFSN
;
A
#
# COMPACT_ATOMS: atom_id res chain seq x y z
N MET A 1 12.71 0.95 -22.36
CA MET A 1 13.92 1.70 -21.96
C MET A 1 13.60 2.38 -20.64
N THR A 2 14.34 2.09 -19.57
CA THR A 2 14.21 2.73 -18.27
C THR A 2 15.05 4.01 -18.25
N ASN A 3 14.54 5.10 -17.68
CA ASN A 3 15.25 6.36 -17.51
C ASN A 3 15.58 6.56 -16.03
N THR A 4 16.86 6.78 -15.72
CA THR A 4 17.50 6.64 -14.41
C THR A 4 17.52 7.95 -13.60
N ALA A 5 16.36 8.50 -13.28
CA ALA A 5 16.28 9.60 -12.31
C ALA A 5 15.96 9.04 -10.91
N LYS A 6 16.91 9.16 -9.97
CA LYS A 6 16.73 8.67 -8.60
C LYS A 6 15.56 9.39 -7.93
N THR A 7 14.49 8.65 -7.65
CA THR A 7 13.32 9.21 -6.97
C THR A 7 13.63 9.34 -5.49
N ALA A 8 13.74 10.56 -4.99
CA ALA A 8 13.90 10.84 -3.57
C ALA A 8 12.52 11.12 -2.95
N ILE A 9 12.17 10.34 -1.93
CA ILE A 9 10.94 10.52 -1.14
C ILE A 9 11.35 10.89 0.27
N ALA A 10 10.85 12.04 0.75
CA ALA A 10 10.97 12.39 2.15
C ALA A 10 9.72 11.89 2.88
N TYR A 11 9.89 10.85 3.70
CA TYR A 11 8.83 10.32 4.54
C TYR A 11 8.66 11.16 5.80
N GLN A 12 7.45 11.66 6.01
CA GLN A 12 7.02 12.38 7.22
C GLN A 12 5.88 11.59 7.87
N TYR A 13 6.09 10.28 7.99
CA TYR A 13 5.12 9.36 8.58
C TYR A 13 5.14 9.44 10.10
N GLN A 14 3.94 9.49 10.66
CA GLN A 14 3.69 9.49 12.09
C GLN A 14 3.01 8.17 12.46
N PRO A 15 3.13 7.67 13.69
CA PRO A 15 2.36 6.50 14.04
C PRO A 15 0.87 6.84 14.00
N THR A 16 0.11 6.03 13.25
CA THR A 16 -1.24 6.34 12.77
C THR A 16 -2.22 5.22 13.15
N THR A 17 -3.44 5.57 13.53
CA THR A 17 -4.56 4.60 13.66
C THR A 17 -5.36 4.53 12.38
N PHE A 18 -6.02 3.40 12.13
CA PHE A 18 -6.83 3.21 10.93
C PHE A 18 -8.24 2.75 11.27
N LYS A 19 -9.24 3.39 10.67
CA LYS A 19 -10.61 2.87 10.63
C LYS A 19 -10.67 1.88 9.49
N ILE A 20 -10.87 0.61 9.82
CA ILE A 20 -10.78 -0.50 8.88
C ILE A 20 -12.19 -0.99 8.58
N THR A 21 -12.56 -0.97 7.30
CA THR A 21 -13.83 -1.50 6.81
C THR A 21 -13.57 -2.70 5.91
N ARG A 22 -14.33 -3.77 6.11
CA ARG A 22 -14.38 -4.90 5.18
C ARG A 22 -15.69 -4.90 4.42
N LYS A 23 -15.59 -4.84 3.09
CA LYS A 23 -16.72 -5.07 2.18
C LYS A 23 -16.34 -6.16 1.19
N ASP A 24 -16.94 -7.32 1.38
CA ASP A 24 -16.64 -8.59 0.75
C ASP A 24 -15.16 -8.95 0.89
N LYS A 25 -14.45 -8.87 -0.23
CA LYS A 25 -13.03 -9.17 -0.38
C LYS A 25 -12.14 -7.92 -0.32
N VAL A 26 -12.74 -6.74 -0.16
CA VAL A 26 -12.05 -5.45 -0.15
C VAL A 26 -11.89 -4.97 1.28
N ILE A 27 -10.66 -4.60 1.61
CA ILE A 27 -10.32 -3.93 2.86
C ILE A 27 -9.90 -2.51 2.55
N GLN A 28 -10.48 -1.57 3.29
CA GLN A 28 -10.09 -0.18 3.29
C GLN A 28 -9.67 0.21 4.69
N ALA A 29 -8.38 0.48 4.89
CA ALA A 29 -7.86 1.03 6.13
C ALA A 29 -7.69 2.54 5.98
N ILE A 30 -8.68 3.31 6.42
CA ILE A 30 -8.69 4.78 6.32
C ILE A 30 -7.89 5.36 7.48
N ALA A 31 -6.84 6.11 7.16
CA ALA A 31 -5.99 6.79 8.14
C ALA A 31 -6.85 7.75 8.99
N GLN A 32 -6.70 7.67 10.32
CA GLN A 32 -7.36 8.55 11.26
C GLN A 32 -6.32 9.46 11.93
N PRO A 33 -6.66 10.74 12.16
CA PRO A 33 -5.82 11.62 12.96
C PRO A 33 -5.60 11.01 14.35
N THR A 34 -4.34 10.92 14.77
CA THR A 34 -4.02 10.54 16.14
C THR A 34 -3.91 11.82 16.97
N LYS A 35 -4.58 11.87 18.14
CA LYS A 35 -4.61 13.08 18.98
C LYS A 35 -3.20 13.59 19.24
N GLY A 36 -2.96 14.88 18.97
CA GLY A 36 -1.66 15.53 19.15
C GLY A 36 -0.61 15.19 18.10
N ARG A 37 -0.96 14.52 16.99
CA ARG A 37 -0.05 14.20 15.89
C ARG A 37 -0.55 14.76 14.58
N ALA A 38 0.38 15.20 13.74
CA ALA A 38 0.10 15.52 12.36
C ALA A 38 -0.22 14.26 11.54
N ASP A 39 -0.95 14.44 10.44
CA ASP A 39 -1.15 13.36 9.47
C ASP A 39 0.18 12.88 8.89
N SER A 40 0.27 11.57 8.64
CA SER A 40 1.37 10.97 7.89
C SER A 40 1.42 11.52 6.45
N LYS A 41 2.60 11.98 6.03
CA LYS A 41 2.81 12.59 4.71
C LYS A 41 4.06 12.07 4.02
N ILE A 42 4.10 12.24 2.71
CA ILE A 42 5.31 12.16 1.90
C ILE A 42 5.53 13.48 1.17
N LYS A 43 6.80 13.83 0.92
CA LYS A 43 7.18 14.86 -0.05
C LYS A 43 7.98 14.21 -1.17
N VAL A 44 7.51 14.35 -2.40
CA VAL A 44 8.11 13.79 -3.61
C VAL A 44 7.94 14.79 -4.75
N TYR A 45 8.99 15.02 -5.55
CA TYR A 45 9.02 16.02 -6.62
C TYR A 45 8.56 17.42 -6.16
N GLY A 46 8.98 17.83 -4.96
CA GLY A 46 8.61 19.12 -4.38
C GLY A 46 7.16 19.22 -3.87
N LYS A 47 6.31 18.22 -4.11
CA LYS A 47 4.90 18.21 -3.71
C LYS A 47 4.66 17.34 -2.48
N VAL A 48 3.74 17.78 -1.63
CA VAL A 48 3.32 17.08 -0.41
C VAL A 48 2.05 16.28 -0.69
N TYR A 49 2.03 15.02 -0.24
CA TYR A 49 0.86 14.15 -0.29
C TYR A 49 0.61 13.56 1.10
N THR A 50 -0.64 13.64 1.56
CA THR A 50 -1.07 13.10 2.85
C THR A 50 -1.60 11.68 2.67
N LEU A 51 -1.17 10.75 3.52
CA LEU A 51 -1.69 9.38 3.56
C LEU A 51 -3.18 9.41 3.91
N LYS A 52 -4.00 8.73 3.11
CA LYS A 52 -5.47 8.66 3.30
C LYS A 52 -5.94 7.26 3.57
N GLU A 53 -5.40 6.28 2.87
CA GLU A 53 -5.92 4.91 2.88
C GLU A 53 -4.80 3.92 2.61
N ILE A 54 -4.94 2.72 3.19
CA ILE A 54 -4.17 1.55 2.80
C ILE A 54 -5.12 0.48 2.29
N ASN A 55 -4.88 0.02 1.06
CA ASN A 55 -5.52 -1.16 0.49
C ASN A 55 -4.59 -2.38 0.62
N ILE A 56 -5.20 -3.56 0.77
CA ILE A 56 -4.48 -4.82 0.92
C ILE A 56 -5.00 -5.81 -0.12
N HIS A 57 -4.09 -6.37 -0.91
CA HIS A 57 -4.42 -7.36 -1.94
C HIS A 57 -3.68 -8.67 -1.70
N THR A 58 -4.38 -9.79 -1.88
CA THR A 58 -3.79 -11.14 -1.88
C THR A 58 -4.29 -11.94 -3.08
N PRO A 59 -3.38 -12.48 -3.93
CA PRO A 59 -1.95 -12.15 -4.04
C PRO A 59 -1.73 -10.69 -4.49
N SER A 60 -0.48 -10.30 -4.78
CA SER A 60 -0.18 -8.98 -5.35
C SER A 60 -0.91 -8.72 -6.68
N GLU A 61 -1.27 -7.45 -6.92
CA GLU A 61 -1.82 -6.98 -8.20
C GLU A 61 -0.69 -6.74 -9.21
N HIS A 62 0.38 -6.10 -8.74
CA HIS A 62 1.61 -5.96 -9.49
C HIS A 62 2.38 -7.27 -9.55
N ARG A 63 3.23 -7.37 -10.57
CA ARG A 63 4.20 -8.45 -10.72
C ARG A 63 5.58 -7.85 -10.93
N LEU A 64 6.59 -8.49 -10.34
CA LEU A 64 7.99 -8.19 -10.61
C LEU A 64 8.57 -9.35 -11.42
N ASP A 65 9.11 -9.06 -12.61
CA ASP A 65 9.63 -10.07 -13.54
C ASP A 65 8.66 -11.23 -13.80
N GLY A 66 7.37 -10.90 -13.90
CA GLY A 66 6.28 -11.87 -14.11
C GLY A 66 5.81 -12.61 -12.85
N ASN A 67 6.52 -12.49 -11.73
CA ASN A 67 6.21 -13.17 -10.48
C ASN A 67 5.21 -12.39 -9.61
N LYS A 68 4.31 -13.11 -8.95
CA LYS A 68 3.40 -12.56 -7.93
C LYS A 68 4.03 -12.69 -6.55
N TYR A 69 3.63 -11.80 -5.66
CA TYR A 69 3.92 -11.86 -4.23
C TYR A 69 2.68 -12.26 -3.43
N ASP A 70 2.90 -12.70 -2.18
CA ASP A 70 1.85 -13.22 -1.30
C ASP A 70 0.79 -12.16 -0.96
N VAL A 71 1.24 -10.92 -0.74
CA VAL A 71 0.41 -9.75 -0.43
C VAL A 71 0.99 -8.51 -1.11
N GLU A 72 0.14 -7.54 -1.40
CA GLU A 72 0.54 -6.18 -1.77
C GLU A 72 -0.19 -5.15 -0.90
N LEU A 73 0.57 -4.22 -0.32
CA LEU A 73 0.04 -3.05 0.38
C LEU A 73 0.08 -1.85 -0.56
N GLN A 74 -1.03 -1.14 -0.69
CA GLN A 74 -1.12 0.07 -1.52
C GLN A 74 -1.46 1.27 -0.63
N LEU A 75 -0.44 2.06 -0.30
CA LEU A 75 -0.56 3.26 0.53
C LEU A 75 -0.96 4.44 -0.36
N LYS A 76 -2.22 4.84 -0.28
CA LYS A 76 -2.79 5.93 -1.08
C LYS A 76 -2.62 7.27 -0.40
N HIS A 77 -2.03 8.21 -1.14
CA HIS A 77 -1.81 9.58 -0.71
C HIS A 77 -2.52 10.56 -1.64
N LYS A 78 -2.87 11.71 -1.08
CA LYS A 78 -3.53 12.79 -1.81
C LYS A 78 -2.91 14.14 -1.49
N SER A 79 -2.63 14.93 -2.50
CA SER A 79 -2.14 16.31 -2.36
C SER A 79 -3.29 17.30 -2.13
N ALA A 80 -2.94 18.54 -1.76
CA ALA A 80 -3.92 19.62 -1.59
C ALA A 80 -4.67 19.97 -2.89
N ASP A 81 -4.04 19.80 -4.06
CA ASP A 81 -4.65 19.98 -5.38
C ASP A 81 -5.26 18.69 -5.95
N ASN A 82 -5.65 17.76 -5.07
CA ASN A 82 -6.35 16.51 -5.39
C ASN A 82 -5.62 15.53 -6.31
N LYS A 83 -4.28 15.60 -6.41
CA LYS A 83 -3.49 14.59 -7.13
C LYS A 83 -3.27 13.36 -6.27
N ASN A 84 -3.29 12.18 -6.90
CA ASN A 84 -3.16 10.90 -6.23
C ASN A 84 -1.76 10.33 -6.42
N PHE A 85 -1.21 9.77 -5.34
CA PHE A 85 0.08 9.09 -5.36
C PHE A 85 -0.02 7.80 -4.54
N ILE A 86 0.35 6.66 -5.12
CA ILE A 86 0.33 5.36 -4.45
C ILE A 86 1.74 4.82 -4.32
N ILE A 87 2.09 4.44 -3.09
CA ILE A 87 3.27 3.61 -2.82
C ILE A 87 2.79 2.16 -2.68
N SER A 88 3.28 1.29 -3.55
CA SER A 88 3.00 -0.14 -3.54
C SER A 88 4.19 -0.90 -2.94
N ILE A 89 3.89 -1.75 -1.94
CA ILE A 89 4.86 -2.57 -1.23
C ILE A 89 4.46 -4.04 -1.38
N PHE A 90 5.37 -4.84 -1.92
CA PHE A 90 5.22 -6.28 -1.92
C PHE A 90 5.48 -6.87 -0.53
N VAL A 91 4.78 -7.94 -0.20
CA VAL A 91 5.04 -8.74 1.00
C VAL A 91 5.26 -10.19 0.61
N LYS A 92 6.29 -10.80 1.19
CA LYS A 92 6.56 -12.23 1.09
C LYS A 92 6.59 -12.90 2.46
N GLN A 93 6.46 -14.23 2.48
CA GLN A 93 6.74 -15.00 3.69
C GLN A 93 8.18 -14.74 4.20
N GLY A 94 8.32 -14.52 5.50
CA GLY A 94 9.60 -14.37 6.19
C GLY A 94 9.41 -14.05 7.66
N GLU A 95 10.34 -13.26 8.21
CA GLU A 95 10.28 -12.78 9.59
C GLU A 95 9.05 -11.91 9.86
N LYS A 96 8.60 -11.91 11.10
CA LYS A 96 7.43 -11.12 11.52
C LYS A 96 7.75 -9.63 11.43
N ASN A 97 7.07 -8.91 10.53
CA ASN A 97 6.98 -7.45 10.58
C ASN A 97 5.84 -7.03 11.52
N GLN A 98 6.19 -6.32 12.60
CA GLN A 98 5.23 -5.91 13.63
C GLN A 98 4.20 -4.91 13.10
N ALA A 99 4.60 -3.90 12.33
CA ALA A 99 3.69 -2.88 11.81
C ALA A 99 2.68 -3.46 10.82
N VAL A 100 3.15 -4.29 9.89
CA VAL A 100 2.28 -5.00 8.95
C VAL A 100 1.37 -5.95 9.73
N GLY A 101 1.90 -6.67 10.71
CA GLY A 101 1.13 -7.57 11.56
C GLY A 101 0.02 -6.90 12.35
N ASP A 102 0.29 -5.73 12.93
CA ASP A 102 -0.70 -4.97 13.71
C ASP A 102 -1.83 -4.44 12.82
N LEU A 103 -1.50 -4.01 11.61
CA LEU A 103 -2.50 -3.64 10.60
C LEU A 103 -3.36 -4.85 10.21
N THR A 104 -2.71 -5.96 9.85
CA THR A 104 -3.39 -7.11 9.23
C THR A 104 -4.14 -7.99 10.23
N THR A 105 -3.78 -7.96 11.51
CA THR A 105 -4.49 -8.72 12.56
C THR A 105 -5.90 -8.20 12.78
N VAL A 106 -6.12 -6.89 12.68
CA VAL A 106 -7.48 -6.33 12.75
C VAL A 106 -8.27 -6.73 11.50
N VAL A 107 -7.61 -6.72 10.35
CA VAL A 107 -8.19 -7.13 9.06
C VAL A 107 -8.64 -8.59 9.08
N SER A 108 -7.80 -9.51 9.59
CA SER A 108 -8.10 -10.94 9.55
C SER A 108 -9.25 -11.37 10.47
N LYS A 109 -9.57 -10.55 11.47
CA LYS A 109 -10.67 -10.80 12.43
C LYS A 109 -11.95 -10.05 12.07
N LEU A 110 -11.90 -9.14 11.09
CA LEU A 110 -13.04 -8.32 10.72
C LEU A 110 -14.01 -9.12 9.83
N GLU A 111 -15.25 -9.29 10.27
CA GLU A 111 -16.30 -9.93 9.49
C GLU A 111 -16.70 -9.07 8.28
N ASN A 112 -17.28 -9.71 7.25
CA ASN A 112 -17.80 -9.00 6.09
C ASN A 112 -18.89 -7.97 6.49
N GLY A 113 -18.86 -6.78 5.90
CA GLY A 113 -19.82 -5.70 6.15
C GLY A 113 -19.58 -4.94 7.45
N LYS A 114 -18.51 -5.28 8.20
CA LYS A 114 -18.19 -4.63 9.47
C LYS A 114 -17.09 -3.57 9.31
N THR A 115 -17.05 -2.70 10.31
CA THR A 115 -16.03 -1.68 10.48
C THR A 115 -15.44 -1.79 11.88
N ALA A 116 -14.13 -1.67 12.00
CA ALA A 116 -13.42 -1.64 13.27
C ALA A 116 -12.50 -0.42 13.35
N MET A 117 -12.38 0.15 14.55
CA MET A 117 -11.39 1.17 14.85
C MET A 117 -10.18 0.50 15.49
N MET A 118 -8.97 0.72 14.96
CA MET A 118 -7.75 0.32 15.64
C MET A 118 -7.63 1.02 17.01
N LYS A 119 -7.31 0.23 18.04
CA LYS A 119 -7.15 0.70 19.43
C LYS A 119 -5.84 1.44 19.66
N SER A 120 -4.84 1.17 18.82
CA SER A 120 -3.48 1.72 18.97
C SER A 120 -2.92 2.10 17.61
N ALA A 121 -2.11 3.16 17.59
CA ALA A 121 -1.42 3.60 16.41
C ALA A 121 -0.28 2.63 16.06
N ILE A 122 -0.07 2.38 14.76
CA ILE A 122 1.06 1.58 14.26
C ILE A 122 2.13 2.48 13.66
N SER A 123 3.37 2.00 13.60
CA SER A 123 4.42 2.67 12.84
C SER A 123 4.17 2.54 11.34
N THR A 124 3.69 3.61 10.70
CA THR A 124 3.50 3.65 9.25
C THR A 124 4.82 3.51 8.49
N LEU A 125 5.95 3.96 9.07
CA LEU A 125 7.28 3.72 8.51
C LEU A 125 7.64 2.23 8.51
N GLY A 126 7.14 1.44 9.47
CA GLY A 126 7.38 -0.01 9.48
C GLY A 126 6.69 -0.77 8.33
N LEU A 127 5.85 -0.09 7.54
CA LEU A 127 5.19 -0.68 6.36
C LEU A 127 6.04 -0.55 5.09
N ILE A 128 7.06 0.30 5.09
CA ILE A 128 7.93 0.52 3.92
C ILE A 128 9.28 -0.18 4.14
N PRO A 129 9.92 -0.69 3.07
CA PRO A 129 11.30 -1.14 3.12
C PRO A 129 12.24 0.01 3.52
N GLU A 130 13.29 -0.29 4.28
CA GLU A 130 14.32 0.69 4.66
C GLU A 130 15.08 1.23 3.44
N ASN A 131 15.28 0.38 2.45
CA ASN A 131 15.93 0.68 1.19
C ASN A 131 15.35 -0.19 0.05
N GLY A 132 15.67 0.18 -1.18
CA GLY A 132 15.32 -0.60 -2.35
C GLY A 132 15.17 0.25 -3.58
N ASP A 133 15.40 -0.39 -4.72
CA ASP A 133 15.08 0.19 -6.02
C ASP A 133 13.57 0.26 -6.19
N MET A 134 13.12 1.20 -7.00
CA MET A 134 11.73 1.55 -7.16
C MET A 134 11.40 1.70 -8.64
N TYR A 135 10.21 1.22 -9.02
CA TYR A 135 9.62 1.55 -10.30
C TYR A 135 8.60 2.66 -10.15
N ARG A 136 8.48 3.51 -11.18
CA ARG A 136 7.46 4.54 -11.24
C ARG A 136 6.75 4.53 -12.59
N TYR A 137 5.43 4.72 -12.55
CA TYR A 137 4.63 4.93 -13.77
C TYR A 137 3.34 5.70 -13.44
N GLU A 138 2.70 6.26 -14.47
CA GLU A 138 1.36 6.85 -14.34
C GLU A 138 0.28 5.82 -14.72
N GLY A 139 -0.75 5.69 -13.89
CA GLY A 139 -1.79 4.69 -14.04
C GLY A 139 -3.14 5.11 -13.47
N SER A 140 -3.89 4.10 -13.03
CA SER A 140 -5.23 4.26 -12.45
C SER A 140 -5.29 3.70 -11.04
N PHE A 141 -6.40 3.95 -10.34
CA PHE A 141 -6.77 3.10 -9.21
C PHE A 141 -7.06 1.66 -9.68
N THR A 142 -6.85 0.70 -8.79
CA THR A 142 -7.21 -0.70 -9.00
C THR A 142 -8.54 -1.06 -8.34
N THR A 143 -8.99 -0.26 -7.36
CA THR A 143 -10.28 -0.42 -6.66
C THR A 143 -10.85 0.93 -6.21
N PRO A 144 -12.02 1.37 -6.73
CA PRO A 144 -12.65 0.95 -7.98
C PRO A 144 -11.77 1.31 -9.20
N ALA A 145 -11.75 0.45 -10.21
CA ALA A 145 -10.74 0.44 -11.28
C ALA A 145 -10.99 1.45 -12.43
N THR A 146 -11.45 2.65 -12.14
CA THR A 146 -12.05 3.55 -13.15
C THR A 146 -11.40 4.92 -13.27
N THR A 147 -10.51 5.31 -12.35
CA THR A 147 -9.93 6.67 -12.34
C THR A 147 -8.44 6.65 -12.66
N GLU A 148 -8.06 7.24 -13.78
CA GLU A 148 -6.67 7.49 -14.20
C GLU A 148 -6.06 8.71 -13.48
N GLY A 149 -4.80 9.04 -13.79
CA GLY A 149 -4.08 10.18 -13.20
C GLY A 149 -3.54 9.87 -11.80
N VAL A 150 -3.19 8.60 -11.56
CA VAL A 150 -2.55 8.14 -10.33
C VAL A 150 -1.07 7.88 -10.59
N SER A 151 -0.20 8.58 -9.86
CA SER A 151 1.23 8.29 -9.90
C SER A 151 1.54 7.11 -8.99
N TRP A 152 2.11 6.05 -9.55
CA TRP A 152 2.49 4.84 -8.84
C TRP A 152 3.98 4.79 -8.61
N LEU A 153 4.37 4.39 -7.41
CA LEU A 153 5.73 4.04 -7.04
C LEU A 153 5.72 2.66 -6.39
N ILE A 154 6.46 1.71 -6.94
CA ILE A 154 6.50 0.32 -6.50
C ILE A 154 7.89 0.04 -5.96
N TYR A 155 7.99 -0.37 -4.70
CA TYR A 155 9.24 -0.90 -4.16
C TYR A 155 9.53 -2.29 -4.72
N GLN A 156 10.76 -2.51 -5.20
CA GLN A 156 11.21 -3.85 -5.61
C GLN A 156 11.49 -4.74 -4.40
N THR A 157 12.06 -4.17 -3.34
CA THR A 157 12.32 -4.88 -2.09
C THR A 157 11.00 -5.18 -1.36
N PRO A 158 10.64 -6.45 -1.13
CA PRO A 158 9.45 -6.79 -0.35
C PRO A 158 9.73 -6.65 1.14
N VAL A 159 8.70 -6.32 1.92
CA VAL A 159 8.69 -6.55 3.37
C VAL A 159 8.26 -7.99 3.67
N THR A 160 8.44 -8.43 4.91
CA THR A 160 8.11 -9.82 5.30
C THR A 160 6.92 -9.90 6.24
N MET A 161 6.19 -11.02 6.16
CA MET A 161 5.19 -11.43 7.14
C MET A 161 5.37 -12.90 7.48
N SER A 162 4.95 -13.30 8.67
CA SER A 162 4.91 -14.73 9.01
C SER A 162 3.88 -15.45 8.14
N LYS A 163 4.11 -16.76 7.93
CA LYS A 163 3.22 -17.63 7.17
C LYS A 163 1.77 -17.57 7.65
N GLN A 164 1.55 -17.57 8.97
CA GLN A 164 0.20 -17.54 9.55
C GLN A 164 -0.55 -16.25 9.18
N GLN A 165 0.12 -15.09 9.25
CA GLN A 165 -0.52 -13.82 8.92
C GLN A 165 -0.92 -13.75 7.44
N ILE A 166 -0.08 -14.31 6.55
CA ILE A 166 -0.38 -14.39 5.12
C ILE A 166 -1.60 -15.29 4.88
N GLN A 167 -1.63 -16.47 5.51
CA GLN A 167 -2.75 -17.41 5.40
C GLN A 167 -4.06 -16.81 5.90
N ASP A 168 -4.02 -16.08 7.02
CA ASP A 168 -5.19 -15.39 7.57
C ASP A 168 -5.75 -14.32 6.62
N LEU A 169 -4.87 -13.57 5.94
CA LEU A 169 -5.28 -12.60 4.93
C LEU A 169 -5.85 -13.29 3.68
N GLN A 170 -5.17 -14.31 3.17
CA GLN A 170 -5.61 -15.05 1.97
C GLN A 170 -6.96 -15.72 2.17
N LYS A 171 -7.21 -16.29 3.37
CA LYS A 171 -8.51 -16.86 3.73
C LYS A 171 -9.64 -15.82 3.70
N ASN A 172 -9.36 -14.59 4.13
CA ASN A 172 -10.38 -13.54 4.24
C ASN A 172 -10.60 -12.76 2.94
N LEU A 173 -9.54 -12.47 2.19
CA LEU A 173 -9.61 -11.62 0.99
C LEU A 173 -9.79 -12.44 -0.28
N ASN A 174 -9.39 -13.72 -0.29
CA ASN A 174 -9.66 -14.70 -1.34
C ASN A 174 -9.52 -14.15 -2.78
N ASN A 175 -8.29 -13.93 -3.23
CA ASN A 175 -7.96 -13.53 -4.59
C ASN A 175 -8.66 -12.23 -5.01
N ASN A 176 -8.42 -11.14 -4.26
CA ASN A 176 -8.99 -9.82 -4.51
C ASN A 176 -8.09 -8.94 -5.41
N ASN A 177 -7.17 -9.56 -6.13
CA ASN A 177 -6.21 -8.89 -6.98
C ASN A 177 -6.80 -8.70 -8.39
N ARG A 178 -6.82 -7.45 -8.89
CA ARG A 178 -7.16 -7.17 -10.28
C ARG A 178 -6.11 -7.83 -11.21
N PRO A 179 -6.53 -8.41 -12.34
CA PRO A 179 -5.58 -8.91 -13.35
C PRO A 179 -4.68 -7.79 -13.89
N ILE A 180 -3.45 -8.15 -14.27
CA ILE A 180 -2.51 -7.22 -14.92
C ILE A 180 -3.13 -6.62 -16.19
N GLN A 181 -2.82 -5.35 -16.44
CA GLN A 181 -3.32 -4.60 -17.60
C GLN A 181 -2.17 -4.34 -18.57
N LYS A 182 -2.47 -4.25 -19.87
CA LYS A 182 -1.46 -3.97 -20.92
C LYS A 182 -0.71 -2.67 -20.62
N LEU A 183 0.61 -2.66 -20.82
CA LEU A 183 1.42 -1.45 -20.60
C LEU A 183 1.02 -0.30 -21.53
N ASN A 184 0.59 -0.62 -22.76
CA ASN A 184 0.33 0.35 -23.83
C ASN A 184 1.54 1.28 -24.01
N ASN A 185 1.32 2.58 -24.19
CA ASN A 185 2.38 3.56 -24.44
C ASN A 185 3.04 4.11 -23.15
N ARG A 186 2.77 3.49 -22.00
CA ARG A 186 3.30 3.97 -20.71
C ARG A 186 4.77 3.62 -20.58
N THR A 187 5.55 4.59 -20.11
CA THR A 187 6.95 4.39 -19.74
C THR A 187 7.04 4.03 -18.26
N ILE A 188 7.84 3.01 -17.94
CA ILE A 188 8.22 2.67 -16.57
C ILE A 188 9.61 3.27 -16.32
N PHE A 189 9.71 4.08 -15.28
CA PHE A 189 10.96 4.62 -14.79
C PHE A 189 11.50 3.72 -13.67
N SER A 190 12.81 3.58 -13.57
CA SER A 190 13.48 2.93 -12.44
C SER A 190 14.59 3.85 -11.94
N ASN A 191 14.91 3.75 -10.66
CA ASN A 191 16.10 4.39 -10.10
C ASN A 191 17.21 3.39 -9.79
#